data_AF-A0A7Y5S8M9-F1
#
_entry.id   AF-A0A7Y5S8M9-F1
#
_cell.length_a   1.000
_cell.length_b   1.000
_cell.length_c   1.000
_cell.angle_alpha   90.00
_cell.angle_beta   90.00
_cell.angle_gamma   90.00
#
_symmetry.space_group_name_H-M   'P 1'
#
loop_
_entity.id
_entity.type
_entity.pdbx_description
1 polymer ?
#
loop_
_entity_poly.entity_id
_entity_poly.type
_entity_poly.pdbx_seq_one_letter_code
_entity_poly.pdbx_strand_id
1 'polypeptide(L)'
;MYAARFHCVQKYHEPGLAPVVDESGAYHITADGIAAYAARFLQAWGFYGGRAAVQDQRGWFHILADGQELTRDRFDWCGNFQEGRCTVRSRSGQYFHITHVGSPAYTERYLYAGDFRDGSAVVRCAERGLCTHINPDGHHTHGQWHLDLDVFHKGYARARDRSGWFHVDATGRPITLRRYAEVEPFYNGQARVLTHDGEYQVVDERGHVCASVGRDSYDRFHQVSAALVGHWRTDAIAAAVSLGVFEHLPARGAELAGAIAAPADSLSRLLGALWELRLVDRREGGLWEATLSGQLLDRRSAPNLADAATEYGGPLRDCWSSLRKAIMSARWRPPDVFASAASDPARVAAIQRMMAAYAQHDYSDIAHVLPFKEARTIVDVAGGTGVLARMLADRFPAVDVVVLERPEVCEFAGTGSIHPRVRFVSGDVYEPWPVRADGFVMSRVLHDWNDDDARRILRQARAATSPGSSGVILEMLLDDATPFGRVCDLHLMVVTGGRERTLDQIGSLLREAGFRLVRVEPTASLVSAVLVEAV
;
A
#
# COMPACT_ATOMS: atom_id res chain seq x y z
N MET A 1 -38.05 2.79 -36.58
CA MET A 1 -38.33 3.91 -35.65
C MET A 1 -39.60 3.56 -34.90
N TYR A 2 -39.53 3.48 -33.57
CA TYR A 2 -40.67 3.14 -32.73
C TYR A 2 -41.72 4.26 -32.76
N ALA A 3 -43.01 3.91 -32.64
CA ALA A 3 -44.08 4.91 -32.49
C ALA A 3 -44.02 5.61 -31.12
N ALA A 4 -43.45 4.95 -30.11
CA ALA A 4 -43.19 5.50 -28.78
C ALA A 4 -41.85 6.24 -28.71
N ARG A 5 -41.81 7.35 -27.95
CA ARG A 5 -40.58 8.09 -27.66
C ARG A 5 -40.00 7.62 -26.32
N PHE A 6 -38.79 7.08 -26.36
CA PHE A 6 -38.03 6.69 -25.17
C PHE A 6 -36.93 7.72 -24.91
N HIS A 7 -36.58 7.94 -23.64
CA HIS A 7 -35.39 8.71 -23.26
C HIS A 7 -34.10 7.93 -23.58
N CYS A 8 -34.14 6.61 -23.42
CA CYS A 8 -33.02 5.71 -23.71
C CYS A 8 -33.53 4.34 -24.15
N VAL A 9 -32.85 3.70 -25.10
CA VAL A 9 -33.05 2.32 -25.52
C VAL A 9 -31.68 1.64 -25.57
N GLN A 10 -31.47 0.56 -24.81
CA GLN A 10 -30.23 -0.21 -24.87
C GLN A 10 -30.32 -1.35 -25.90
N LYS A 11 -29.29 -2.20 -25.95
CA LYS A 11 -29.24 -3.34 -26.88
C LYS A 11 -30.32 -4.37 -26.54
N TYR A 12 -30.79 -5.06 -27.58
CA TYR A 12 -31.62 -6.25 -27.43
C TYR A 12 -30.76 -7.44 -27.01
N HIS A 13 -31.26 -8.19 -26.03
CA HIS A 13 -30.68 -9.45 -25.57
C HIS A 13 -31.72 -10.56 -25.71
N GLU A 14 -31.29 -11.83 -25.80
CA GLU A 14 -32.19 -12.98 -25.70
C GLU A 14 -33.09 -12.82 -24.45
N PRO A 15 -34.43 -12.94 -24.54
CA PRO A 15 -35.23 -13.55 -25.62
C PRO A 15 -35.75 -12.58 -26.71
N GLY A 16 -35.09 -11.45 -26.93
CA GLY A 16 -35.51 -10.40 -27.86
C GLY A 16 -36.06 -9.17 -27.15
N LEU A 17 -35.56 -8.89 -25.95
CA LEU A 17 -35.98 -7.77 -25.12
C LEU A 17 -34.85 -6.74 -24.96
N ALA A 18 -35.19 -5.46 -24.99
CA ALA A 18 -34.27 -4.35 -24.72
C ALA A 18 -34.77 -3.52 -23.54
N PRO A 19 -33.91 -3.15 -22.58
CA PRO A 19 -34.29 -2.22 -21.54
C PRO A 19 -34.41 -0.80 -22.10
N VAL A 20 -35.43 -0.10 -21.64
CA VAL A 20 -35.77 1.28 -22.03
C VAL A 20 -36.08 2.11 -20.80
N VAL A 21 -36.02 3.43 -20.97
CA VAL A 21 -36.49 4.40 -19.98
C VAL A 21 -37.40 5.41 -20.67
N ASP A 22 -38.57 5.65 -20.10
CA ASP A 22 -39.47 6.75 -20.45
C ASP A 22 -39.95 7.48 -19.18
N GLU A 23 -40.94 8.36 -19.30
CA GLU A 23 -41.50 9.15 -18.18
C GLU A 23 -42.10 8.28 -17.05
N SER A 24 -42.49 7.03 -17.36
CA SER A 24 -43.04 6.09 -16.38
C SER A 24 -41.97 5.28 -15.63
N GLY A 25 -40.71 5.33 -16.08
CA GLY A 25 -39.58 4.63 -15.48
C GLY A 25 -38.90 3.64 -16.44
N ALA A 26 -38.08 2.75 -15.88
CA ALA A 26 -37.33 1.74 -16.61
C ALA A 26 -38.11 0.42 -16.75
N TYR A 27 -38.06 -0.21 -17.92
CA TYR A 27 -38.68 -1.51 -18.22
C TYR A 27 -38.09 -2.12 -19.50
N HIS A 28 -38.68 -3.20 -20.02
CA HIS A 28 -38.22 -3.85 -21.25
C HIS A 28 -39.27 -3.84 -22.35
N ILE A 29 -38.81 -3.70 -23.60
CA ILE A 29 -39.65 -3.74 -24.81
C ILE A 29 -39.25 -4.87 -25.75
N THR A 30 -40.20 -5.31 -26.58
CA THR A 30 -39.97 -6.19 -27.72
C THR A 30 -39.32 -5.44 -28.90
N ALA A 31 -38.95 -6.17 -29.96
CA ALA A 31 -38.42 -5.60 -31.20
C ALA A 31 -39.37 -4.58 -31.85
N ASP A 32 -40.68 -4.73 -31.64
CA ASP A 32 -41.70 -3.81 -32.15
C ASP A 32 -41.90 -2.55 -31.27
N GLY A 33 -41.16 -2.44 -30.16
CA GLY A 33 -41.26 -1.32 -29.22
C GLY A 33 -42.41 -1.44 -28.22
N ILE A 34 -43.02 -2.62 -28.09
CA ILE A 34 -44.13 -2.88 -27.18
C ILE A 34 -43.57 -3.28 -25.81
N ALA A 35 -44.11 -2.73 -24.73
CA ALA A 35 -43.74 -3.11 -23.37
C ALA A 35 -43.97 -4.61 -23.15
N ALA A 36 -42.94 -5.32 -22.69
CA ALA A 36 -43.02 -6.76 -22.42
C ALA A 36 -43.92 -7.09 -21.22
N TYR A 37 -44.08 -6.13 -20.29
CA TYR A 37 -44.88 -6.24 -19.09
C TYR A 37 -45.24 -4.85 -18.51
N ALA A 38 -46.15 -4.83 -17.54
CA ALA A 38 -46.67 -3.60 -16.94
C ALA A 38 -45.76 -2.98 -15.87
N ALA A 39 -44.90 -3.77 -15.23
CA ALA A 39 -44.01 -3.29 -14.16
C ALA A 39 -43.06 -2.18 -14.64
N ARG A 40 -42.72 -1.26 -13.74
CA ARG A 40 -41.79 -0.14 -13.95
C ARG A 40 -40.80 -0.07 -12.80
N PHE A 41 -39.55 0.22 -13.12
CA PHE A 41 -38.43 0.18 -12.20
C PHE A 41 -37.68 1.51 -12.20
N LEU A 42 -36.84 1.73 -11.18
CA LEU A 42 -35.93 2.87 -11.16
C LEU A 42 -34.81 2.68 -12.19
N GLN A 43 -34.31 1.44 -12.32
CA GLN A 43 -33.31 1.04 -13.31
C GLN A 43 -33.58 -0.39 -13.80
N ALA A 44 -33.16 -0.68 -15.03
CA ALA A 44 -33.26 -2.00 -15.65
C ALA A 44 -32.05 -2.26 -16.56
N TRP A 45 -31.47 -3.46 -16.46
CA TRP A 45 -30.40 -3.95 -17.31
C TRP A 45 -30.89 -5.06 -18.23
N GLY A 46 -30.13 -5.35 -19.30
CA GLY A 46 -30.49 -6.37 -20.28
C GLY A 46 -30.62 -7.77 -19.68
N PHE A 47 -31.30 -8.65 -20.42
CA PHE A 47 -31.44 -10.05 -20.05
C PHE A 47 -30.15 -10.83 -20.30
N TYR A 48 -29.69 -11.56 -19.29
CA TYR A 48 -28.59 -12.51 -19.36
C TYR A 48 -29.03 -13.81 -18.68
N GLY A 49 -28.82 -14.96 -19.33
CA GLY A 49 -29.29 -16.25 -18.80
C GLY A 49 -30.79 -16.28 -18.49
N GLY A 50 -31.61 -15.57 -19.29
CA GLY A 50 -33.06 -15.46 -19.12
C GLY A 50 -33.54 -14.59 -17.96
N ARG A 51 -32.65 -13.81 -17.32
CA ARG A 51 -32.98 -12.91 -16.20
C ARG A 51 -32.42 -11.51 -16.42
N ALA A 52 -33.13 -10.49 -15.94
CA ALA A 52 -32.67 -9.11 -15.98
C ALA A 52 -32.54 -8.55 -14.56
N ALA A 53 -31.46 -7.83 -14.29
CA ALA A 53 -31.29 -7.09 -13.05
C ALA A 53 -32.08 -5.77 -13.13
N VAL A 54 -32.91 -5.51 -12.12
CA VAL A 54 -33.75 -4.31 -11.99
C VAL A 54 -33.68 -3.75 -10.59
N GLN A 55 -34.03 -2.47 -10.43
CA GLN A 55 -33.97 -1.77 -9.15
C GLN A 55 -35.31 -1.14 -8.78
N ASP A 56 -35.78 -1.40 -7.56
CA ASP A 56 -36.88 -0.66 -6.93
C ASP A 56 -36.35 0.14 -5.72
N GLN A 57 -37.26 0.83 -5.01
CA GLN A 57 -36.89 1.62 -3.82
C GLN A 57 -36.29 0.79 -2.68
N ARG A 58 -36.48 -0.54 -2.69
CA ARG A 58 -35.94 -1.48 -1.69
C ARG A 58 -34.59 -2.05 -2.10
N GLY A 59 -34.19 -1.93 -3.37
CA GLY A 59 -32.87 -2.34 -3.85
C GLY A 59 -32.91 -3.10 -5.18
N TRP A 60 -31.78 -3.75 -5.49
CA TRP A 60 -31.61 -4.55 -6.69
C TRP A 60 -32.16 -5.96 -6.54
N PHE A 61 -32.73 -6.49 -7.61
CA PHE A 61 -33.21 -7.88 -7.71
C PHE A 61 -33.27 -8.29 -9.18
N HIS A 62 -33.66 -9.54 -9.44
CA HIS A 62 -33.81 -10.07 -10.79
C HIS A 62 -35.26 -10.37 -11.14
N ILE A 63 -35.60 -10.21 -12.40
CA ILE A 63 -36.90 -10.55 -12.97
C ILE A 63 -36.76 -11.53 -14.14
N LEU A 64 -37.85 -12.23 -14.44
CA LEU A 64 -38.03 -13.05 -15.63
C LEU A 64 -38.57 -12.22 -16.80
N ALA A 65 -38.60 -12.83 -18.00
CA ALA A 65 -39.01 -12.15 -19.23
C ALA A 65 -40.45 -11.61 -19.21
N ASP A 66 -41.32 -12.20 -18.39
CA ASP A 66 -42.71 -11.77 -18.16
C ASP A 66 -42.84 -10.68 -17.07
N GLY A 67 -41.72 -10.24 -16.50
CA GLY A 67 -41.67 -9.21 -15.46
C GLY A 67 -41.89 -9.71 -14.04
N GLN A 68 -42.07 -11.03 -13.82
CA GLN A 68 -42.16 -11.58 -12.48
C GLN A 68 -40.82 -11.53 -11.75
N GLU A 69 -40.85 -11.22 -10.45
CA GLU A 69 -39.66 -11.27 -9.60
C GLU A 69 -39.14 -12.70 -9.48
N LEU A 70 -37.82 -12.89 -9.63
CA LEU A 70 -37.18 -14.19 -9.45
C LEU A 70 -37.26 -14.63 -7.98
N THR A 71 -36.96 -13.72 -7.05
CA THR A 71 -37.12 -13.89 -5.61
C THR A 71 -37.55 -12.58 -4.97
N ARG A 72 -38.01 -12.65 -3.71
CA ARG A 72 -38.33 -11.46 -2.90
C ARG A 72 -37.09 -10.79 -2.28
N ASP A 73 -35.90 -11.36 -2.47
CA ASP A 73 -34.68 -10.83 -1.91
C ASP A 73 -34.33 -9.49 -2.56
N ARG A 74 -33.61 -8.66 -1.82
CA ARG A 74 -33.13 -7.35 -2.28
C ARG A 74 -31.67 -7.20 -1.91
N PHE A 75 -30.89 -6.82 -2.91
CA PHE A 75 -29.46 -6.63 -2.81
C PHE A 75 -29.12 -5.15 -2.91
N ASP A 76 -27.95 -4.81 -2.40
CA ASP A 76 -27.39 -3.46 -2.57
C ASP A 76 -26.89 -3.27 -4.01
N TRP A 77 -26.48 -4.36 -4.67
CA TRP A 77 -26.13 -4.40 -6.08
C TRP A 77 -26.29 -5.82 -6.65
N CYS A 78 -26.68 -5.93 -7.92
CA CYS A 78 -26.73 -7.18 -8.69
C CYS A 78 -25.96 -7.05 -10.00
N GLY A 79 -25.20 -8.09 -10.34
CA GLY A 79 -24.59 -8.26 -11.66
C GLY A 79 -25.52 -8.97 -12.65
N ASN A 80 -24.92 -9.39 -13.76
CA ASN A 80 -25.59 -10.21 -14.77
C ASN A 80 -25.39 -11.70 -14.49
N PHE A 81 -26.28 -12.54 -15.01
CA PHE A 81 -26.07 -13.98 -14.98
C PHE A 81 -25.05 -14.40 -16.04
N GLN A 82 -23.96 -15.03 -15.60
CA GLN A 82 -22.93 -15.62 -16.46
C GLN A 82 -22.69 -17.07 -16.03
N GLU A 83 -22.67 -18.01 -16.98
CA GLU A 83 -22.46 -19.44 -16.74
C GLU A 83 -23.35 -20.04 -15.62
N GLY A 84 -24.59 -19.55 -15.50
CA GLY A 84 -25.56 -20.02 -14.51
C GLY A 84 -25.34 -19.52 -13.08
N ARG A 85 -24.48 -18.50 -12.89
CA ARG A 85 -24.26 -17.79 -11.62
C ARG A 85 -24.44 -16.30 -11.81
N CYS A 86 -24.77 -15.59 -10.74
CA CYS A 86 -24.82 -14.14 -10.74
C CYS A 86 -24.18 -13.58 -9.47
N THR A 87 -23.28 -12.63 -9.63
CA THR A 87 -22.68 -11.89 -8.52
C THR A 87 -23.68 -10.93 -7.89
N VAL A 88 -23.81 -10.94 -6.57
CA VAL A 88 -24.62 -9.99 -5.82
C VAL A 88 -23.85 -9.42 -4.64
N ARG A 89 -24.21 -8.20 -4.22
CA ARG A 89 -23.69 -7.56 -3.01
C ARG A 89 -24.80 -7.35 -1.99
N SER A 90 -24.60 -7.86 -0.78
CA SER A 90 -25.51 -7.60 0.34
C SER A 90 -25.45 -6.14 0.80
N ARG A 91 -26.45 -5.71 1.57
CA ARG A 91 -26.43 -4.39 2.24
C ARG A 91 -25.32 -4.24 3.29
N SER A 92 -24.73 -5.34 3.75
CA SER A 92 -23.52 -5.34 4.59
C SER A 92 -22.22 -5.18 3.78
N GLY A 93 -22.31 -5.02 2.46
CA GLY A 93 -21.15 -4.86 1.57
C GLY A 93 -20.46 -6.17 1.17
N GLN A 94 -21.02 -7.33 1.52
CA GLN A 94 -20.42 -8.63 1.23
C GLN A 94 -20.86 -9.15 -0.13
N TYR A 95 -19.92 -9.69 -0.89
CA TYR A 95 -20.16 -10.29 -2.20
C TYR A 95 -20.31 -11.81 -2.12
N PHE A 96 -21.19 -12.36 -2.96
CA PHE A 96 -21.37 -13.79 -3.18
C PHE A 96 -22.11 -14.03 -4.49
N HIS A 97 -22.28 -15.30 -4.85
CA HIS A 97 -23.02 -15.68 -6.06
C HIS A 97 -24.37 -16.32 -5.72
N ILE A 98 -25.37 -16.05 -6.55
CA ILE A 98 -26.66 -16.72 -6.55
C ILE A 98 -26.80 -17.66 -7.75
N THR A 99 -27.61 -18.69 -7.60
CA THR A 99 -27.96 -19.64 -8.65
C THR A 99 -29.07 -19.09 -9.55
N HIS A 100 -29.41 -19.81 -10.61
CA HIS A 100 -30.52 -19.47 -11.49
C HIS A 100 -31.88 -19.38 -10.77
N VAL A 101 -32.08 -20.02 -9.61
CA VAL A 101 -33.31 -19.84 -8.82
C VAL A 101 -33.21 -18.71 -7.79
N GLY A 102 -32.11 -17.96 -7.77
CA GLY A 102 -31.89 -16.81 -6.90
C GLY A 102 -31.41 -17.15 -5.48
N SER A 103 -31.26 -18.43 -5.13
CA SER A 103 -30.66 -18.84 -3.86
C SER A 103 -29.14 -18.66 -3.88
N PRO A 104 -28.48 -18.41 -2.73
CA PRO A 104 -27.02 -18.41 -2.64
C PRO A 104 -26.44 -19.74 -3.12
N ALA A 105 -25.38 -19.68 -3.94
CA ALA A 105 -24.72 -20.87 -4.49
C ALA A 105 -23.89 -21.62 -3.42
N TYR A 106 -23.45 -20.91 -2.38
CA TYR A 106 -22.63 -21.39 -1.27
C TYR A 106 -22.72 -20.43 -0.06
N THR A 107 -22.12 -20.81 1.07
CA THR A 107 -22.26 -20.10 2.36
C THR A 107 -21.25 -18.98 2.58
N GLU A 108 -20.09 -19.05 1.93
CA GLU A 108 -18.98 -18.11 2.05
C GLU A 108 -19.37 -16.70 1.55
N ARG A 109 -18.73 -15.69 2.14
CA ARG A 109 -18.95 -14.26 1.83
C ARG A 109 -17.62 -13.55 1.67
N TYR A 110 -17.49 -12.77 0.61
CA TYR A 110 -16.22 -12.19 0.18
C TYR A 110 -16.24 -10.66 0.22
N LEU A 111 -15.06 -10.04 0.29
CA LEU A 111 -14.91 -8.59 0.11
C LEU A 111 -15.19 -8.17 -1.34
N TYR A 112 -14.96 -9.09 -2.27
CA TYR A 112 -15.24 -8.94 -3.69
C TYR A 112 -15.46 -10.32 -4.30
N ALA A 113 -16.38 -10.41 -5.25
CA ALA A 113 -16.53 -11.55 -6.14
C ALA A 113 -16.75 -11.01 -7.56
N GLY A 114 -16.00 -11.53 -8.52
CA GLY A 114 -16.17 -11.23 -9.95
C GLY A 114 -17.09 -12.25 -10.62
N ASP A 115 -17.52 -11.95 -11.84
CA ASP A 115 -18.40 -12.85 -12.60
C ASP A 115 -17.70 -14.14 -13.02
N PHE A 116 -18.51 -15.20 -13.19
CA PHE A 116 -18.02 -16.49 -13.71
C PHE A 116 -17.64 -16.41 -15.18
N ARG A 117 -16.46 -16.94 -15.50
CA ARG A 117 -15.96 -17.13 -16.85
C ARG A 117 -15.01 -18.33 -16.90
N ASP A 118 -15.13 -19.12 -17.96
CA ASP A 118 -14.32 -20.33 -18.18
C ASP A 118 -14.41 -21.29 -16.96
N GLY A 119 -15.59 -21.38 -16.32
CA GLY A 119 -15.83 -22.24 -15.16
C GLY A 119 -15.28 -21.75 -13.82
N SER A 120 -14.79 -20.51 -13.75
CA SER A 120 -14.19 -19.94 -12.53
C SER A 120 -14.64 -18.51 -12.26
N ALA A 121 -14.58 -18.08 -11.01
CA ALA A 121 -14.73 -16.69 -10.61
C ALA A 121 -13.60 -16.29 -9.66
N VAL A 122 -13.21 -15.01 -9.68
CA VAL A 122 -12.25 -14.46 -8.71
C VAL A 122 -13.01 -14.01 -7.47
N VAL A 123 -12.46 -14.33 -6.30
CA VAL A 123 -12.95 -13.84 -5.01
C VAL A 123 -11.83 -13.25 -4.19
N ARG A 124 -12.14 -12.22 -3.39
CA ARG A 124 -11.22 -11.62 -2.42
C ARG A 124 -11.66 -11.92 -0.99
N CYS A 125 -10.84 -12.65 -0.25
CA CYS A 125 -11.17 -13.09 1.11
C CYS A 125 -10.93 -11.99 2.14
N ALA A 126 -11.85 -11.86 3.10
CA ALA A 126 -11.75 -10.87 4.17
C ALA A 126 -10.59 -11.14 5.13
N GLU A 127 -10.36 -12.41 5.49
CA GLU A 127 -9.32 -12.79 6.46
C GLU A 127 -7.90 -12.54 5.98
N ARG A 128 -7.66 -12.65 4.67
CA ARG A 128 -6.33 -12.55 4.06
C ARG A 128 -6.12 -11.27 3.26
N GLY A 129 -7.20 -10.62 2.82
CA GLY A 129 -7.14 -9.48 1.89
C GLY A 129 -6.63 -9.84 0.48
N LEU A 130 -6.47 -11.13 0.18
CA LEU A 130 -5.92 -11.68 -1.08
C LEU A 130 -7.02 -12.28 -1.97
N CYS A 131 -6.72 -12.40 -3.25
CA CYS A 131 -7.57 -12.95 -4.29
C CYS A 131 -7.23 -14.41 -4.61
N THR A 132 -8.25 -15.22 -4.91
CA THR A 132 -8.11 -16.57 -5.47
C THR A 132 -9.29 -16.90 -6.39
N HIS A 133 -9.23 -18.06 -7.04
CA HIS A 133 -10.29 -18.57 -7.90
C HIS A 133 -11.16 -19.60 -7.19
N ILE A 134 -12.47 -19.54 -7.47
CA ILE A 134 -13.46 -20.54 -7.04
C ILE A 134 -14.20 -21.14 -8.23
N ASN A 135 -14.68 -22.36 -8.05
CA ASN A 135 -15.61 -23.02 -8.96
C ASN A 135 -17.07 -22.60 -8.65
N PRO A 136 -18.06 -23.01 -9.48
CA PRO A 136 -19.46 -22.63 -9.27
C PRO A 136 -20.08 -23.09 -7.95
N ASP A 137 -19.46 -24.07 -7.27
CA ASP A 137 -19.89 -24.59 -5.97
C ASP A 137 -19.20 -23.88 -4.79
N GLY A 138 -18.34 -22.89 -5.07
CA GLY A 138 -17.66 -22.07 -4.07
C GLY A 138 -16.32 -22.64 -3.59
N HIS A 139 -15.91 -23.82 -4.09
CA HIS A 139 -14.63 -24.41 -3.73
C HIS A 139 -13.48 -23.74 -4.46
N HIS A 140 -12.37 -23.50 -3.76
CA HIS A 140 -11.15 -22.99 -4.39
C HIS A 140 -10.67 -23.94 -5.48
N THR A 141 -10.42 -23.44 -6.69
CA THR A 141 -9.93 -24.28 -7.81
C THR A 141 -8.46 -24.67 -7.62
N HIS A 142 -7.73 -23.88 -6.83
CA HIS A 142 -6.33 -24.09 -6.48
C HIS A 142 -6.00 -23.43 -5.14
N GLY A 143 -4.83 -23.77 -4.55
CA GLY A 143 -4.38 -23.23 -3.27
C GLY A 143 -3.59 -21.91 -3.32
N GLN A 144 -3.52 -21.24 -4.47
CA GLN A 144 -2.71 -20.04 -4.67
C GLN A 144 -3.47 -18.75 -4.36
N TRP A 145 -2.77 -17.77 -3.79
CA TRP A 145 -3.33 -16.48 -3.34
C TRP A 145 -2.48 -15.32 -3.84
N HIS A 146 -3.13 -14.30 -4.39
CA HIS A 146 -2.47 -13.17 -5.05
C HIS A 146 -3.00 -11.83 -4.53
N LEU A 147 -2.21 -10.75 -4.62
CA LEU A 147 -2.68 -9.41 -4.23
C LEU A 147 -3.78 -8.90 -5.16
N ASP A 148 -3.66 -9.23 -6.45
CA ASP A 148 -4.66 -8.98 -7.47
C ASP A 148 -4.71 -10.18 -8.41
N LEU A 149 -5.88 -10.46 -8.97
CA LEU A 149 -6.12 -11.65 -9.78
C LEU A 149 -7.30 -11.40 -10.72
N ASP A 150 -7.09 -11.66 -12.01
CA ASP A 150 -8.14 -11.68 -13.00
C ASP A 150 -8.73 -13.08 -13.15
N VAL A 151 -9.97 -13.17 -13.62
CA VAL A 151 -10.59 -14.44 -14.00
C VAL A 151 -9.83 -15.08 -15.17
N PHE A 152 -9.86 -16.41 -15.25
CA PHE A 152 -9.27 -17.12 -16.37
C PHE A 152 -9.84 -16.65 -17.72
N HIS A 153 -8.93 -16.52 -18.69
CA HIS A 153 -9.21 -16.25 -20.08
C HIS A 153 -8.33 -17.18 -20.92
N LYS A 154 -8.95 -18.16 -21.59
CA LYS A 154 -8.25 -19.17 -22.39
C LYS A 154 -7.20 -19.96 -21.59
N GLY A 155 -7.52 -20.28 -20.33
CA GLY A 155 -6.67 -21.09 -19.46
C GLY A 155 -5.58 -20.34 -18.70
N TYR A 156 -5.48 -19.02 -18.87
CA TYR A 156 -4.52 -18.16 -18.16
C TYR A 156 -5.20 -17.01 -17.45
N ALA A 157 -4.62 -16.54 -16.37
CA ALA A 157 -5.07 -15.35 -15.65
C ALA A 157 -3.90 -14.42 -15.39
N ARG A 158 -4.19 -13.12 -15.24
CA ARG A 158 -3.21 -12.17 -14.73
C ARG A 158 -3.26 -12.20 -13.22
N ALA A 159 -2.10 -12.25 -12.59
CA ALA A 159 -1.94 -12.20 -11.15
C ALA A 159 -0.93 -11.13 -10.78
N ARG A 160 -1.03 -10.62 -9.55
CA ARG A 160 -0.09 -9.65 -9.00
C ARG A 160 0.39 -10.08 -7.64
N ASP A 161 1.69 -10.00 -7.44
CA ASP A 161 2.32 -10.05 -6.12
C ASP A 161 3.06 -8.73 -5.85
N ARG A 162 3.83 -8.68 -4.76
CA ARG A 162 4.54 -7.45 -4.37
C ARG A 162 5.61 -7.03 -5.37
N SER A 163 6.13 -7.98 -6.14
CA SER A 163 7.19 -7.77 -7.11
C SER A 163 6.66 -7.40 -8.50
N GLY A 164 5.34 -7.45 -8.72
CA GLY A 164 4.67 -6.96 -9.91
C GLY A 164 3.62 -7.91 -10.48
N TRP A 165 3.18 -7.62 -11.69
CA TRP A 165 2.23 -8.41 -12.47
C TRP A 165 2.91 -9.57 -13.21
N PHE A 166 2.17 -10.66 -13.40
CA PHE A 166 2.57 -11.85 -14.15
C PHE A 166 1.35 -12.65 -14.59
N HIS A 167 1.57 -13.68 -15.39
CA HIS A 167 0.53 -14.63 -15.78
C HIS A 167 0.62 -15.92 -14.95
N VAL A 168 -0.55 -16.47 -14.63
CA VAL A 168 -0.69 -17.79 -14.02
C VAL A 168 -1.43 -18.75 -14.94
N ASP A 169 -1.10 -20.04 -14.81
CA ASP A 169 -1.85 -21.13 -15.46
C ASP A 169 -3.14 -21.48 -14.68
N ALA A 170 -3.91 -22.44 -15.20
CA ALA A 170 -5.15 -22.93 -14.57
C ALA A 170 -4.96 -23.49 -13.14
N THR A 171 -3.73 -23.84 -12.74
CA THR A 171 -3.40 -24.27 -11.37
C THR A 171 -3.04 -23.10 -10.44
N GLY A 172 -3.08 -21.87 -10.96
CA GLY A 172 -2.74 -20.64 -10.25
C GLY A 172 -1.24 -20.41 -10.11
N ARG A 173 -0.40 -21.23 -10.78
CA ARG A 173 1.05 -21.12 -10.69
C ARG A 173 1.61 -20.14 -11.73
N PRO A 174 2.64 -19.35 -11.39
CA PRO A 174 3.27 -18.45 -12.34
C PRO A 174 3.79 -19.20 -13.58
N ILE A 175 3.50 -18.70 -14.77
CA ILE A 175 4.10 -19.20 -16.02
C ILE A 175 5.61 -18.90 -16.04
N THR A 176 6.00 -17.77 -15.46
CA THR A 176 7.39 -17.33 -15.32
C THR A 176 7.64 -16.72 -13.94
N LEU A 177 8.89 -16.78 -13.48
CA LEU A 177 9.33 -16.11 -12.25
C LEU A 177 9.48 -14.60 -12.43
N ARG A 178 9.58 -14.12 -13.68
CA ARG A 178 9.72 -12.68 -13.96
C ARG A 178 8.43 -11.93 -13.61
N ARG A 179 8.58 -10.68 -13.18
CA ARG A 179 7.48 -9.76 -12.86
C ARG A 179 7.60 -8.48 -13.67
N TYR A 180 6.44 -7.91 -13.97
CA TYR A 180 6.28 -6.75 -14.84
C TYR A 180 5.51 -5.66 -14.11
N ALA A 181 5.71 -4.40 -14.50
CA ALA A 181 4.90 -3.29 -14.01
C ALA A 181 3.44 -3.44 -14.41
N GLU A 182 3.18 -4.00 -15.61
CA GLU A 182 1.85 -4.38 -16.09
C GLU A 182 1.96 -5.60 -17.03
N VAL A 183 0.91 -6.41 -17.09
CA VAL A 183 0.76 -7.46 -18.13
C VAL A 183 -0.64 -7.39 -18.74
N GLU A 184 -0.76 -7.64 -20.04
CA GLU A 184 -2.05 -7.82 -20.71
C GLU A 184 -2.47 -9.30 -20.73
N PRO A 185 -3.77 -9.64 -20.87
CA PRO A 185 -4.17 -11.02 -21.11
C PRO A 185 -3.55 -11.58 -22.39
N PHE A 186 -3.38 -12.91 -22.48
CA PHE A 186 -2.94 -13.54 -23.71
C PHE A 186 -4.01 -13.45 -24.80
N TYR A 187 -3.61 -12.95 -25.97
CA TYR A 187 -4.38 -12.94 -27.20
C TYR A 187 -3.54 -13.57 -28.32
N ASN A 188 -4.07 -14.63 -28.94
CA ASN A 188 -3.41 -15.35 -30.04
C ASN A 188 -1.99 -15.85 -29.69
N GLY A 189 -1.80 -16.38 -28.47
CA GLY A 189 -0.53 -16.97 -28.03
C GLY A 189 0.48 -15.97 -27.45
N GLN A 190 0.16 -14.68 -27.41
CA GLN A 190 1.07 -13.63 -26.96
C GLN A 190 0.38 -12.59 -26.07
N ALA A 191 1.16 -11.96 -25.20
CA ALA A 191 0.71 -10.86 -24.35
C ALA A 191 1.75 -9.73 -24.38
N ARG A 192 1.28 -8.49 -24.39
CA ARG A 192 2.15 -7.35 -24.16
C ARG A 192 2.34 -7.16 -22.65
N VAL A 193 3.57 -6.83 -22.25
CA VAL A 193 3.96 -6.60 -20.86
C VAL A 193 4.77 -5.31 -20.77
N LEU A 194 4.67 -4.60 -19.65
CA LEU A 194 5.45 -3.40 -19.35
C LEU A 194 6.49 -3.75 -18.29
N THR A 195 7.78 -3.59 -18.57
CA THR A 195 8.82 -3.80 -17.56
C THR A 195 8.80 -2.69 -16.51
N HIS A 196 9.41 -2.92 -15.36
CA HIS A 196 9.58 -1.90 -14.32
C HIS A 196 10.39 -0.68 -14.80
N ASP A 197 11.23 -0.88 -15.81
CA ASP A 197 12.00 0.20 -16.46
C ASP A 197 11.19 0.97 -17.52
N GLY A 198 9.90 0.64 -17.68
CA GLY A 198 8.98 1.31 -18.60
C GLY A 198 9.05 0.84 -20.06
N GLU A 199 9.69 -0.29 -20.34
CA GLU A 199 9.77 -0.86 -21.69
C GLU A 199 8.60 -1.82 -21.95
N TYR A 200 7.95 -1.70 -23.11
CA TYR A 200 6.97 -2.71 -23.52
C TYR A 200 7.68 -3.88 -24.22
N GLN A 201 7.34 -5.09 -23.79
CA GLN A 201 7.78 -6.36 -24.38
C GLN A 201 6.56 -7.18 -24.79
N VAL A 202 6.76 -8.15 -25.69
CA VAL A 202 5.76 -9.17 -26.05
C VAL A 202 6.29 -10.50 -25.57
N VAL A 203 5.48 -11.22 -24.79
CA VAL A 203 5.79 -12.56 -24.27
C VAL A 203 4.85 -13.60 -24.86
N ASP A 204 5.34 -14.82 -25.07
CA ASP A 204 4.49 -15.97 -25.41
C ASP A 204 3.85 -16.60 -24.16
N GLU A 205 2.94 -17.54 -24.38
CA GLU A 205 2.28 -18.33 -23.31
C GLU A 205 3.24 -19.22 -22.50
N ARG A 206 4.51 -19.36 -22.90
CA ARG A 206 5.56 -20.02 -22.12
C ARG A 206 6.38 -19.02 -21.30
N GLY A 207 6.07 -17.73 -21.41
CA GLY A 207 6.75 -16.63 -20.72
C GLY A 207 8.05 -16.18 -21.38
N HIS A 208 8.37 -16.63 -22.61
CA HIS A 208 9.53 -16.17 -23.34
C HIS A 208 9.27 -14.81 -23.98
N VAL A 209 10.25 -13.91 -23.94
CA VAL A 209 10.18 -12.63 -24.63
C VAL A 209 10.35 -12.86 -26.13
N CYS A 210 9.31 -12.62 -26.91
CA CYS A 210 9.30 -12.75 -28.37
C CYS A 210 9.79 -11.48 -29.07
N ALA A 211 9.48 -10.30 -28.52
CA ALA A 211 9.86 -9.01 -29.08
C ALA A 211 9.89 -7.92 -28.01
N SER A 212 10.65 -6.85 -28.25
CA SER A 212 10.52 -5.59 -27.51
C SER A 212 9.80 -4.59 -28.40
N VAL A 213 8.64 -4.12 -27.96
CA VAL A 213 7.81 -3.16 -28.70
C VAL A 213 8.05 -1.82 -28.04
N GLY A 214 9.10 -1.10 -28.45
CA GLY A 214 9.33 0.23 -27.89
C GLY A 214 8.10 1.12 -28.06
N ARG A 215 7.65 1.79 -26.98
CA ARG A 215 7.50 3.24 -27.11
C ARG A 215 8.88 3.74 -27.50
N ASP A 216 8.97 4.73 -28.38
CA ASP A 216 10.21 5.49 -28.51
C ASP A 216 10.78 5.62 -27.12
N SER A 217 11.96 5.04 -26.92
CA SER A 217 12.68 5.12 -25.67
C SER A 217 12.49 6.55 -25.22
N TYR A 218 12.03 6.79 -23.99
CA TYR A 218 12.47 8.03 -23.38
C TYR A 218 13.96 8.04 -23.60
N ASP A 219 14.40 8.96 -24.43
CA ASP A 219 15.78 9.04 -24.86
C ASP A 219 16.60 8.91 -23.58
N ARG A 220 17.51 7.93 -23.52
CA ARG A 220 18.21 7.58 -22.28
C ARG A 220 18.85 8.83 -21.66
N PHE A 221 19.18 9.81 -22.49
CA PHE A 221 19.57 11.14 -22.07
C PHE A 221 18.50 11.84 -21.21
N HIS A 222 17.24 11.89 -21.63
CA HIS A 222 16.13 12.47 -20.86
C HIS A 222 15.87 11.74 -19.54
N GLN A 223 15.98 10.41 -19.50
CA GLN A 223 15.82 9.65 -18.24
C GLN A 223 16.92 10.00 -17.24
N VAL A 224 18.17 9.98 -17.68
CA VAL A 224 19.32 10.36 -16.85
C VAL A 224 19.19 11.84 -16.45
N SER A 225 18.85 12.72 -17.39
CA SER A 225 18.64 14.14 -17.12
C SER A 225 17.56 14.38 -16.07
N ALA A 226 16.44 13.64 -16.12
CA ALA A 226 15.38 13.71 -15.11
C ALA A 226 15.86 13.23 -13.73
N ALA A 227 16.68 12.17 -13.68
CA ALA A 227 17.26 11.68 -12.43
C ALA A 227 18.23 12.70 -11.80
N LEU A 228 19.06 13.39 -12.60
CA LEU A 228 20.00 14.42 -12.12
C LEU A 228 19.29 15.57 -11.39
N VAL A 229 18.08 15.89 -11.82
CA VAL A 229 17.29 17.01 -11.30
C VAL A 229 16.19 16.58 -10.33
N GLY A 230 16.19 15.32 -9.88
CA GLY A 230 15.20 14.80 -8.93
C GLY A 230 15.09 15.62 -7.65
N HIS A 231 16.20 16.24 -7.24
CA HIS A 231 16.29 17.11 -6.08
C HIS A 231 15.44 18.38 -6.17
N TRP A 232 15.12 18.88 -7.38
CA TRP A 232 14.21 20.02 -7.57
C TRP A 232 12.84 19.75 -6.96
N ARG A 233 12.39 18.48 -7.01
CA ARG A 233 11.12 18.06 -6.45
C ARG A 233 11.15 18.14 -4.93
N THR A 234 12.19 17.61 -4.30
CA THR A 234 12.40 17.68 -2.85
C THR A 234 12.44 19.13 -2.37
N ASP A 235 13.21 19.98 -3.04
CA ASP A 235 13.39 21.39 -2.64
C ASP A 235 12.10 22.20 -2.84
N ALA A 236 11.34 21.95 -3.90
CA ALA A 236 10.04 22.59 -4.13
C ALA A 236 9.02 22.19 -3.04
N ILE A 237 8.97 20.91 -2.67
CA ILE A 237 8.09 20.42 -1.59
C ILE A 237 8.48 21.04 -0.25
N ALA A 238 9.77 21.03 0.08
CA ALA A 238 10.28 21.62 1.33
C ALA A 238 9.99 23.12 1.41
N ALA A 239 10.18 23.85 0.31
CA ALA A 239 9.84 25.26 0.22
C ALA A 239 8.35 25.50 0.44
N ALA A 240 7.48 24.71 -0.19
CA ALA A 240 6.02 24.82 -0.02
C ALA A 240 5.58 24.57 1.42
N VAL A 241 6.15 23.56 2.09
CA VAL A 241 5.89 23.28 3.51
C VAL A 241 6.41 24.40 4.42
N SER A 242 7.62 24.91 4.15
CA SER A 242 8.22 26.00 4.93
C SER A 242 7.42 27.30 4.82
N LEU A 243 6.87 27.58 3.63
CA LEU A 243 6.01 28.73 3.36
C LEU A 243 4.58 28.57 3.88
N GLY A 244 4.21 27.41 4.42
CA GLY A 244 2.85 27.16 4.91
C GLY A 244 1.80 27.04 3.79
N VAL A 245 2.21 26.65 2.58
CA VAL A 245 1.31 26.61 1.41
C VAL A 245 0.10 25.73 1.70
N PHE A 246 0.30 24.53 2.22
CA PHE A 246 -0.76 23.54 2.41
C PHE A 246 -1.75 23.95 3.51
N GLU A 247 -1.30 24.68 4.52
CA GLU A 247 -2.11 25.20 5.62
C GLU A 247 -3.08 26.30 5.15
N HIS A 248 -2.71 27.03 4.10
CA HIS A 248 -3.53 28.10 3.53
C HIS A 248 -4.38 27.66 2.34
N LEU A 249 -4.29 26.40 1.90
CA LEU A 249 -5.21 25.83 0.92
C LEU A 249 -6.50 25.32 1.59
N PRO A 250 -7.66 25.39 0.91
CA PRO A 250 -7.86 25.89 -0.46
C PRO A 250 -7.90 27.42 -0.54
N ALA A 251 -7.26 28.00 -1.56
CA ALA A 251 -7.23 29.45 -1.77
C ALA A 251 -6.96 29.84 -3.23
N ARG A 252 -7.37 31.03 -3.65
CA ARG A 252 -6.95 31.58 -4.94
C ARG A 252 -5.52 32.10 -4.86
N GLY A 253 -4.81 32.13 -5.98
CA GLY A 253 -3.39 32.49 -6.01
C GLY A 253 -3.06 33.85 -5.37
N ALA A 254 -3.89 34.88 -5.58
CA ALA A 254 -3.68 36.20 -4.98
C ALA A 254 -3.94 36.23 -3.46
N GLU A 255 -4.95 35.49 -3.00
CA GLU A 255 -5.29 35.36 -1.58
C GLU A 255 -4.17 34.61 -0.84
N LEU A 256 -3.71 33.51 -1.44
CA LEU A 256 -2.60 32.71 -0.91
C LEU A 256 -1.30 33.51 -0.85
N ALA A 257 -0.99 34.30 -1.90
CA ALA A 257 0.17 35.19 -1.92
C ALA A 257 0.12 36.22 -0.79
N GLY A 258 -1.07 36.80 -0.53
CA GLY A 258 -1.29 37.72 0.57
C GLY A 258 -1.13 37.06 1.94
N ALA A 259 -1.68 35.85 2.12
CA ALA A 259 -1.61 35.11 3.37
C ALA A 259 -0.18 34.69 3.75
N ILE A 260 0.61 34.26 2.77
CA ILE A 260 2.01 33.83 2.94
C ILE A 260 2.98 35.02 2.92
N ALA A 261 2.53 36.21 2.52
CA ALA A 261 3.36 37.38 2.24
C ALA A 261 4.46 37.11 1.19
N ALA A 262 4.13 36.36 0.15
CA ALA A 262 5.03 36.03 -0.96
C ALA A 262 4.69 36.80 -2.25
N PRO A 263 5.66 37.12 -3.12
CA PRO A 263 5.38 37.67 -4.44
C PRO A 263 4.49 36.72 -5.26
N ALA A 264 3.37 37.23 -5.77
CA ALA A 264 2.35 36.41 -6.45
C ALA A 264 2.90 35.62 -7.65
N ASP A 265 3.81 36.20 -8.43
CA ASP A 265 4.47 35.51 -9.55
C ASP A 265 5.31 34.31 -9.07
N SER A 266 6.15 34.52 -8.05
CA SER A 266 7.01 33.46 -7.50
C SER A 266 6.20 32.32 -6.89
N LEU A 267 5.14 32.65 -6.14
CA LEU A 267 4.23 31.65 -5.59
C LEU A 267 3.48 30.90 -6.70
N SER A 268 3.04 31.59 -7.76
CA SER A 268 2.41 30.94 -8.90
C SER A 268 3.33 29.93 -9.59
N ARG A 269 4.63 30.19 -9.67
CA ARG A 269 5.62 29.24 -10.21
C ARG A 269 5.77 28.01 -9.31
N LEU A 270 5.82 28.22 -7.99
CA LEU A 270 5.84 27.13 -7.02
C LEU A 270 4.58 26.26 -7.10
N LEU A 271 3.39 26.86 -7.16
CA LEU A 271 2.13 26.13 -7.36
C LEU A 271 2.12 25.34 -8.67
N GLY A 272 2.68 25.91 -9.75
CA GLY A 272 2.88 25.18 -11.01
C GLY A 272 3.73 23.92 -10.85
N ALA A 273 4.84 24.00 -10.10
CA ALA A 273 5.68 22.84 -9.80
C ALA A 273 4.94 21.81 -8.92
N LEU A 274 4.23 22.25 -7.88
CA LEU A 274 3.44 21.35 -7.03
C LEU A 274 2.30 20.67 -7.80
N TRP A 275 1.73 21.35 -8.80
CA TRP A 275 0.72 20.78 -9.69
C TRP A 275 1.29 19.70 -10.61
N GLU A 276 2.48 19.93 -11.16
CA GLU A 276 3.23 18.92 -11.93
C GLU A 276 3.52 17.69 -11.06
N LEU A 277 3.85 17.89 -9.79
CA LEU A 277 4.05 16.84 -8.79
C LEU A 277 2.75 16.20 -8.28
N ARG A 278 1.57 16.65 -8.74
CA ARG A 278 0.25 16.17 -8.32
C ARG A 278 -0.03 16.33 -6.82
N LEU A 279 0.56 17.34 -6.19
CA LEU A 279 0.35 17.68 -4.78
C LEU A 279 -0.74 18.73 -4.59
N VAL A 280 -0.99 19.55 -5.60
CA VAL A 280 -2.12 20.48 -5.65
C VAL A 280 -2.86 20.30 -6.96
N ASP A 281 -4.11 20.75 -7.01
CA ASP A 281 -4.91 20.86 -8.23
C ASP A 281 -5.45 22.28 -8.39
N ARG A 282 -5.64 22.69 -9.63
CA ARG A 282 -6.29 23.96 -9.99
C ARG A 282 -7.74 23.69 -10.41
N ARG A 283 -8.69 24.21 -9.66
CA ARG A 283 -10.13 24.15 -9.96
C ARG A 283 -10.57 25.35 -10.82
N GLU A 284 -11.83 25.31 -11.24
CA GLU A 284 -12.48 26.44 -11.91
C GLU A 284 -12.37 27.73 -11.07
N GLY A 285 -12.28 28.88 -11.75
CA GLY A 285 -12.13 30.17 -11.08
C GLY A 285 -10.76 30.41 -10.42
N GLY A 286 -9.75 29.58 -10.72
CA GLY A 286 -8.36 29.79 -10.26
C GLY A 286 -8.12 29.44 -8.79
N LEU A 287 -9.01 28.65 -8.19
CA LEU A 287 -8.84 28.11 -6.85
C LEU A 287 -7.82 26.97 -6.88
N TRP A 288 -6.85 27.01 -5.96
CA TRP A 288 -5.92 25.92 -5.71
C TRP A 288 -6.39 25.10 -4.52
N GLU A 289 -6.24 23.78 -4.60
CA GLU A 289 -6.58 22.83 -3.54
C GLU A 289 -5.48 21.78 -3.39
N ALA A 290 -5.24 21.28 -2.19
CA ALA A 290 -4.36 20.14 -2.00
C ALA A 290 -5.02 18.85 -2.52
N THR A 291 -4.27 18.02 -3.23
CA THR A 291 -4.71 16.65 -3.57
C THR A 291 -4.68 15.77 -2.32
N LEU A 292 -5.17 14.52 -2.40
CA LEU A 292 -5.01 13.56 -1.30
C LEU A 292 -3.53 13.36 -0.90
N SER A 293 -2.61 13.38 -1.88
CA SER A 293 -1.18 13.32 -1.60
C SER A 293 -0.64 14.63 -0.99
N GLY A 294 -1.13 15.78 -1.48
CA GLY A 294 -0.76 17.08 -0.91
C GLY A 294 -1.22 17.30 0.53
N GLN A 295 -2.35 16.70 0.93
CA GLN A 295 -2.84 16.75 2.31
C GLN A 295 -1.86 16.12 3.31
N LEU A 296 -1.01 15.19 2.87
CA LEU A 296 0.08 14.65 3.69
C LEU A 296 1.16 15.69 4.00
N LEU A 297 1.16 16.86 3.37
CA LEU A 297 2.12 17.95 3.60
C LEU A 297 1.54 19.10 4.43
N ASP A 298 0.26 19.04 4.81
CA ASP A 298 -0.36 19.98 5.76
C ASP A 298 0.00 19.58 7.20
N ARG A 299 0.71 20.46 7.93
CA ARG A 299 1.13 20.22 9.33
C ARG A 299 -0.04 20.00 10.30
N ARG A 300 -1.26 20.44 9.93
CA ARG A 300 -2.46 20.29 10.75
C ARG A 300 -3.13 18.93 10.57
N SER A 301 -2.83 18.24 9.48
CA SER A 301 -3.31 16.89 9.21
C SER A 301 -2.52 15.85 10.00
N ALA A 302 -3.14 14.72 10.33
CA ALA A 302 -2.47 13.60 10.98
C ALA A 302 -2.92 12.26 10.34
N PRO A 303 -2.00 11.38 9.94
CA PRO A 303 -0.56 11.58 9.87
C PRO A 303 -0.15 12.59 8.77
N ASN A 304 1.05 13.16 8.85
CA ASN A 304 1.62 14.03 7.82
C ASN A 304 3.15 13.82 7.70
N LEU A 305 3.73 14.38 6.64
CA LEU A 305 5.13 14.29 6.21
C LEU A 305 5.78 15.68 6.13
N ALA A 306 5.22 16.70 6.80
CA ALA A 306 5.73 18.07 6.71
C ALA A 306 7.12 18.22 7.36
N ASP A 307 7.33 17.60 8.53
CA ASP A 307 8.66 17.55 9.15
C ASP A 307 9.64 16.73 8.28
N ALA A 308 9.16 15.68 7.60
CA ALA A 308 9.96 14.90 6.66
C ALA A 308 10.44 15.75 5.47
N ALA A 309 9.53 16.50 4.85
CA ALA A 309 9.86 17.44 3.79
C ALA A 309 10.91 18.47 4.24
N THR A 310 10.81 18.94 5.48
CA THR A 310 11.76 19.90 6.06
C THR A 310 13.16 19.28 6.25
N GLU A 311 13.25 18.08 6.81
CA GLU A 311 14.54 17.39 7.02
C GLU A 311 15.20 16.98 5.69
N TYR A 312 14.43 16.39 4.76
CA TYR A 312 14.95 15.96 3.45
C TYR A 312 15.30 17.12 2.51
N GLY A 313 14.66 18.29 2.67
CA GLY A 313 15.02 19.52 1.96
C GLY A 313 16.08 20.37 2.67
N GLY A 314 16.51 19.99 3.87
CA GLY A 314 17.41 20.77 4.71
C GLY A 314 18.59 19.94 5.23
N PRO A 315 18.71 19.68 6.56
CA PRO A 315 19.90 19.05 7.13
C PRO A 315 20.32 17.72 6.49
N LEU A 316 19.36 16.85 6.11
CA LEU A 316 19.68 15.59 5.45
C LEU A 316 20.17 15.80 4.02
N ARG A 317 19.66 16.82 3.33
CA ARG A 317 20.15 17.21 2.00
C ARG A 317 21.61 17.66 2.05
N ASP A 318 22.00 18.41 3.08
CA ASP A 318 23.38 18.87 3.24
C ASP A 318 24.35 17.71 3.41
N CYS A 319 23.94 16.62 4.06
CA CYS A 319 24.75 15.41 4.20
C CYS A 319 25.10 14.79 2.84
N TRP A 320 24.18 14.82 1.86
CA TRP A 320 24.41 14.29 0.51
C TRP A 320 25.54 15.01 -0.25
N SER A 321 25.85 16.26 0.11
CA SER A 321 27.01 16.98 -0.46
C SER A 321 28.35 16.28 -0.20
N SER A 322 28.41 15.44 0.83
CA SER A 322 29.61 14.70 1.22
C SER A 322 29.75 13.33 0.55
N LEU A 323 28.79 12.89 -0.28
CA LEU A 323 28.77 11.53 -0.84
C LEU A 323 30.06 11.14 -1.56
N ARG A 324 30.60 12.02 -2.42
CA ARG A 324 31.88 11.76 -3.11
C ARG A 324 33.03 11.56 -2.12
N LYS A 325 33.09 12.37 -1.07
CA LYS A 325 34.11 12.26 -0.03
C LYS A 325 33.96 10.97 0.78
N ALA A 326 32.72 10.56 1.04
CA ALA A 326 32.41 9.30 1.71
C ALA A 326 32.93 8.10 0.91
N ILE A 327 32.59 8.02 -0.38
CA ILE A 327 33.01 6.93 -1.28
C ILE A 327 34.54 6.80 -1.37
N MET A 328 35.24 7.94 -1.45
CA MET A 328 36.69 7.96 -1.62
C MET A 328 37.47 7.69 -0.32
N SER A 329 36.80 7.53 0.81
CA SER A 329 37.44 7.39 2.12
C SER A 329 37.09 6.06 2.78
N ALA A 330 38.10 5.21 2.98
CA ALA A 330 37.97 3.96 3.74
C ALA A 330 37.68 4.18 5.24
N ARG A 331 37.77 5.42 5.73
CA ARG A 331 37.50 5.81 7.14
C ARG A 331 36.49 6.94 7.21
N TRP A 332 35.55 6.99 6.27
CA TRP A 332 34.47 7.97 6.32
C TRP A 332 33.71 7.88 7.64
N ARG A 333 33.48 9.05 8.25
CA ARG A 333 32.57 9.22 9.38
C ARG A 333 31.72 10.46 9.04
N PRO A 334 30.40 10.33 8.91
CA PRO A 334 29.57 11.49 8.69
C PRO A 334 29.53 12.39 9.93
N PRO A 335 29.08 13.65 9.79
CA PRO A 335 28.73 14.47 10.94
C PRO A 335 27.73 13.74 11.84
N ASP A 336 27.86 13.92 13.16
CA ASP A 336 26.94 13.32 14.13
C ASP A 336 25.58 14.04 14.10
N VAL A 337 24.69 13.51 13.25
CA VAL A 337 23.34 14.06 13.06
C VAL A 337 22.49 13.93 14.33
N PHE A 338 22.72 12.92 15.15
CA PHE A 338 21.99 12.68 16.39
C PHE A 338 22.41 13.67 17.49
N ALA A 339 23.70 13.95 17.63
CA ALA A 339 24.19 14.99 18.54
C ALA A 339 23.80 16.39 18.05
N SER A 340 23.87 16.64 16.75
CA SER A 340 23.42 17.90 16.15
C SER A 340 21.94 18.14 16.39
N ALA A 341 21.08 17.13 16.19
CA ALA A 341 19.66 17.22 16.48
C ALA A 341 19.39 17.48 17.97
N ALA A 342 20.08 16.75 18.86
CA ALA A 342 19.91 16.87 20.30
C ALA A 342 20.23 18.26 20.87
N SER A 343 21.03 19.05 20.17
CA SER A 343 21.35 20.42 20.58
C SER A 343 20.20 21.43 20.37
N ASP A 344 19.14 21.04 19.64
CA ASP A 344 17.98 21.87 19.35
C ASP A 344 16.67 21.11 19.64
N PRO A 345 15.96 21.43 20.74
CA PRO A 345 14.69 20.79 21.08
C PRO A 345 13.62 20.86 19.98
N ALA A 346 13.61 21.92 19.17
CA ALA A 346 12.65 22.06 18.08
C ALA A 346 12.95 21.04 16.96
N ARG A 347 14.24 20.81 16.68
CA ARG A 347 14.69 19.81 15.72
C ARG A 347 14.50 18.38 16.23
N VAL A 348 14.73 18.11 17.53
CA VAL A 348 14.35 16.83 18.16
C VAL A 348 12.87 16.55 17.90
N ALA A 349 12.00 17.51 18.22
CA ALA A 349 10.57 17.36 18.03
C ALA A 349 10.18 17.11 16.56
N ALA A 350 10.83 17.80 15.60
CA ALA A 350 10.60 17.61 14.17
C ALA A 350 11.00 16.20 13.69
N ILE A 351 12.21 15.75 14.03
CA ILE A 351 12.68 14.40 13.66
C ILE A 351 11.80 13.32 14.28
N GLN A 352 11.40 13.49 15.54
CA GLN A 352 10.54 12.52 16.21
C GLN A 352 9.12 12.48 15.60
N ARG A 353 8.55 13.61 15.18
CA ARG A 353 7.28 13.62 14.43
C ARG A 353 7.42 12.96 13.05
N MET A 354 8.51 13.24 12.33
CA MET A 354 8.83 12.59 11.06
C MET A 354 8.92 11.06 11.22
N MET A 355 9.72 10.58 12.18
CA MET A 355 9.90 9.15 12.42
C MET A 355 8.59 8.49 12.88
N ALA A 356 7.80 9.15 13.73
CA ALA A 356 6.50 8.66 14.15
C ALA A 356 5.52 8.50 12.98
N ALA A 357 5.53 9.41 12.00
CA ALA A 357 4.67 9.32 10.81
C ALA A 357 5.03 8.10 9.95
N TYR A 358 6.32 7.86 9.71
CA TYR A 358 6.78 6.66 9.01
C TYR A 358 6.42 5.38 9.78
N ALA A 359 6.65 5.36 11.09
CA ALA A 359 6.32 4.21 11.93
C ALA A 359 4.82 3.87 11.91
N GLN A 360 3.94 4.87 11.96
CA GLN A 360 2.50 4.65 11.89
C GLN A 360 2.07 4.01 10.57
N HIS A 361 2.69 4.41 9.46
CA HIS A 361 2.43 3.84 8.15
C HIS A 361 3.03 2.44 8.02
N ASP A 362 4.34 2.31 8.24
CA ASP A 362 5.12 1.09 7.97
C ASP A 362 4.74 -0.08 8.88
N TYR A 363 4.27 0.19 10.09
CA TYR A 363 3.97 -0.85 11.10
C TYR A 363 2.48 -1.09 11.30
N SER A 364 1.62 -0.45 10.51
CA SER A 364 0.16 -0.56 10.60
C SER A 364 -0.39 -1.99 10.60
N ASP A 365 0.31 -2.93 9.95
CA ASP A 365 -0.02 -4.35 9.91
C ASP A 365 1.17 -5.24 10.30
N ILE A 366 2.05 -4.80 11.21
CA ILE A 366 3.19 -5.66 11.63
C ILE A 366 2.80 -6.62 12.75
N ALA A 367 1.71 -6.35 13.47
CA ALA A 367 1.34 -7.04 14.70
C ALA A 367 1.13 -8.57 14.52
N HIS A 368 0.77 -9.03 13.33
CA HIS A 368 0.51 -10.45 13.07
C HIS A 368 1.78 -11.30 12.93
N VAL A 369 2.95 -10.69 12.68
CA VAL A 369 4.24 -11.40 12.57
C VAL A 369 5.04 -11.41 13.88
N LEU A 370 4.59 -10.70 14.91
CA LEU A 370 5.35 -10.52 16.16
C LEU A 370 5.21 -11.74 17.11
N PRO A 371 6.32 -12.30 17.64
CA PRO A 371 6.32 -13.55 18.41
C PRO A 371 6.11 -13.36 19.93
N PHE A 372 5.41 -12.30 20.36
CA PHE A 372 5.40 -11.88 21.78
C PHE A 372 4.17 -12.35 22.58
N LYS A 373 3.48 -13.41 22.13
CA LYS A 373 2.26 -13.90 22.78
C LYS A 373 2.45 -14.30 24.25
N GLU A 374 3.63 -14.82 24.60
CA GLU A 374 3.94 -15.33 25.94
C GLU A 374 4.85 -14.38 26.75
N ALA A 375 5.25 -13.25 26.18
CA ALA A 375 6.10 -12.28 26.85
C ALA A 375 5.31 -11.48 27.91
N ARG A 376 6.00 -11.07 28.98
CA ARG A 376 5.48 -10.11 29.96
C ARG A 376 6.14 -8.76 29.82
N THR A 377 7.43 -8.72 29.49
CA THR A 377 8.17 -7.47 29.26
C THR A 377 8.89 -7.51 27.92
N ILE A 378 8.69 -6.49 27.09
CA ILE A 378 9.41 -6.29 25.82
C ILE A 378 10.15 -4.96 25.87
N VAL A 379 11.40 -4.93 25.37
CA VAL A 379 12.12 -3.67 25.14
C VAL A 379 11.96 -3.24 23.68
N ASP A 380 11.44 -2.04 23.45
CA ASP A 380 11.49 -1.34 22.16
C ASP A 380 12.75 -0.49 22.14
N VAL A 381 13.78 -0.96 21.44
CA VAL A 381 15.14 -0.42 21.47
C VAL A 381 15.24 0.73 20.48
N ALA A 382 15.63 1.92 20.93
CA ALA A 382 15.57 3.14 20.13
C ALA A 382 14.19 3.33 19.47
N GLY A 383 13.13 3.11 20.26
CA GLY A 383 11.74 3.09 19.79
C GLY A 383 11.13 4.46 19.48
N GLY A 384 11.91 5.54 19.49
CA GLY A 384 11.46 6.91 19.24
C GLY A 384 10.35 7.32 20.19
N THR A 385 9.24 7.83 19.66
CA THR A 385 8.06 8.21 20.45
C THR A 385 7.16 7.03 20.85
N GLY A 386 7.62 5.79 20.71
CA GLY A 386 6.90 4.58 21.16
C GLY A 386 5.68 4.21 20.30
N VAL A 387 5.69 4.55 19.00
CA VAL A 387 4.59 4.17 18.08
C VAL A 387 4.43 2.65 18.04
N LEU A 388 5.52 1.91 17.84
CA LEU A 388 5.53 0.45 17.80
C LEU A 388 5.23 -0.14 19.18
N ALA A 389 5.79 0.44 20.25
CA ALA A 389 5.46 0.06 21.63
C ALA A 389 3.96 0.13 21.95
N ARG A 390 3.25 1.17 21.49
CA ARG A 390 1.79 1.26 21.65
C ARG A 390 1.07 0.14 20.88
N MET A 391 1.44 -0.09 19.62
CA MET A 391 0.85 -1.17 18.81
C MET A 391 1.08 -2.55 19.46
N LEU A 392 2.25 -2.77 20.04
CA LEU A 392 2.59 -3.97 20.80
C LEU A 392 1.69 -4.13 22.02
N ALA A 393 1.52 -3.07 22.82
CA ALA A 393 0.70 -3.09 24.03
C ALA A 393 -0.79 -3.31 23.72
N ASP A 394 -1.29 -2.72 22.64
CA ASP A 394 -2.67 -2.91 22.16
C ASP A 394 -2.91 -4.35 21.68
N ARG A 395 -1.93 -4.94 20.99
CA ARG A 395 -2.02 -6.31 20.47
C ARG A 395 -1.88 -7.37 21.55
N PHE A 396 -0.96 -7.15 22.49
CA PHE A 396 -0.61 -8.08 23.54
C PHE A 396 -0.93 -7.45 24.91
N PRO A 397 -2.20 -7.45 25.33
CA PRO A 397 -2.63 -6.79 26.56
C PRO A 397 -2.16 -7.47 27.84
N ALA A 398 -1.17 -8.38 27.79
CA ALA A 398 -0.44 -8.89 28.94
C ALA A 398 1.01 -8.36 29.02
N VAL A 399 1.50 -7.74 27.95
CA VAL A 399 2.86 -7.21 27.83
C VAL A 399 2.94 -5.80 28.39
N ASP A 400 4.01 -5.53 29.13
CA ASP A 400 4.54 -4.20 29.40
C ASP A 400 5.69 -3.90 28.43
N VAL A 401 5.64 -2.77 27.75
CA VAL A 401 6.66 -2.35 26.78
C VAL A 401 7.52 -1.23 27.37
N VAL A 402 8.82 -1.45 27.36
CA VAL A 402 9.83 -0.49 27.81
C VAL A 402 10.48 0.11 26.58
N VAL A 403 10.24 1.39 26.31
CA VAL A 403 10.93 2.10 25.23
C VAL A 403 12.27 2.59 25.77
N LEU A 404 13.37 2.04 25.25
CA LEU A 404 14.72 2.50 25.57
C LEU A 404 15.11 3.57 24.55
N GLU A 405 15.28 4.81 25.00
CA GLU A 405 15.56 5.95 24.13
C GLU A 405 16.50 6.96 24.81
N ARG A 406 16.98 7.92 24.02
CA ARG A 406 17.82 9.01 24.53
C ARG A 406 17.01 9.95 25.45
N PRO A 407 17.66 10.62 26.43
CA PRO A 407 16.98 11.45 27.42
C PRO A 407 16.00 12.47 26.81
N GLU A 408 16.45 13.22 25.80
CA GLU A 408 15.68 14.27 25.13
C GLU A 408 14.52 13.72 24.29
N VAL A 409 14.63 12.47 23.81
CA VAL A 409 13.54 11.79 23.09
C VAL A 409 12.50 11.29 24.08
N CYS A 410 12.92 10.73 25.22
CA CYS A 410 12.04 10.38 26.32
C CYS A 410 11.29 11.61 26.87
N GLU A 411 11.99 12.74 27.02
CA GLU A 411 11.37 14.02 27.44
C GLU A 411 10.30 14.46 26.44
N PHE A 412 10.63 14.49 25.14
CA PHE A 412 9.66 14.84 24.10
C PHE A 412 8.46 13.88 24.07
N ALA A 413 8.70 12.57 24.08
CA ALA A 413 7.64 11.56 24.08
C ALA A 413 6.76 11.63 25.32
N GLY A 414 7.34 12.01 26.46
CA GLY A 414 6.64 12.20 27.74
C GLY A 414 5.63 13.36 27.76
N THR A 415 5.68 14.27 26.78
CA THR A 415 4.70 15.37 26.66
C THR A 415 3.34 14.91 26.13
N GLY A 416 3.26 13.73 25.52
CA GLY A 416 2.04 13.16 24.96
C GLY A 416 1.29 12.23 25.92
N SER A 417 0.14 11.72 25.46
CA SER A 417 -0.55 10.63 26.16
C SER A 417 0.22 9.33 25.99
N ILE A 418 0.64 8.73 27.11
CA ILE A 418 1.38 7.47 27.14
C ILE A 418 0.39 6.35 27.46
N HIS A 419 0.47 5.27 26.70
CA HIS A 419 -0.33 4.07 26.96
C HIS A 419 0.03 3.48 28.35
N PRO A 420 -0.92 3.01 29.18
CA PRO A 420 -0.65 2.58 30.56
C PRO A 420 0.39 1.45 30.72
N ARG A 421 0.60 0.66 29.67
CA ARG A 421 1.59 -0.44 29.60
C ARG A 421 2.88 -0.06 28.88
N VAL A 422 3.03 1.20 28.50
CA VAL A 422 4.24 1.71 27.87
C VAL A 422 4.94 2.63 28.85
N ARG A 423 6.24 2.43 29.06
CA ARG A 423 7.06 3.35 29.83
C ARG A 423 8.36 3.65 29.10
N PHE A 424 8.81 4.89 29.21
CA PHE A 424 10.07 5.32 28.64
C PHE A 424 11.19 5.19 29.65
N VAL A 425 12.35 4.75 29.17
CA VAL A 425 13.57 4.59 29.94
C VAL A 425 14.68 5.25 29.17
N SER A 426 15.24 6.29 29.77
CA SER A 426 16.42 6.96 29.21
C SER A 426 17.63 6.03 29.27
N GLY A 427 18.35 5.89 28.17
CA GLY A 427 19.60 5.14 28.12
C GLY A 427 20.32 5.26 26.79
N ASP A 428 21.56 4.79 26.78
CA ASP A 428 22.36 4.63 25.57
C ASP A 428 22.30 3.15 25.15
N VAL A 429 21.96 2.90 23.89
CA VAL A 429 21.90 1.55 23.30
C VAL A 429 23.23 0.79 23.37
N TYR A 430 24.34 1.52 23.52
CA TYR A 430 25.69 0.99 23.66
C TYR A 430 26.07 0.54 25.06
N GLU A 431 25.34 1.02 26.07
CA GLU A 431 25.57 0.76 27.48
C GLU A 431 24.65 -0.35 28.00
N PRO A 432 24.91 -0.93 29.19
CA PRO A 432 24.02 -1.90 29.78
C PRO A 432 22.60 -1.34 29.97
N TRP A 433 21.60 -1.98 29.37
CA TRP A 433 20.23 -1.49 29.45
C TRP A 433 19.66 -1.69 30.86
N PRO A 434 19.03 -0.67 31.47
CA PRO A 434 18.49 -0.74 32.83
C PRO A 434 17.14 -1.46 32.88
N VAL A 435 17.03 -2.58 32.14
CA VAL A 435 15.83 -3.41 32.01
C VAL A 435 16.25 -4.86 31.72
N ARG A 436 15.47 -5.80 32.27
CA ARG A 436 15.47 -7.20 31.85
C ARG A 436 14.13 -7.48 31.18
N ALA A 437 14.15 -8.21 30.07
CA ALA A 437 12.95 -8.45 29.27
C ALA A 437 12.90 -9.86 28.70
N ASP A 438 11.69 -10.29 28.39
CA ASP A 438 11.40 -11.59 27.78
C ASP A 438 11.61 -11.56 26.26
N GLY A 439 11.79 -10.36 25.70
CA GLY A 439 12.12 -10.14 24.31
C GLY A 439 12.43 -8.68 23.99
N PHE A 440 12.81 -8.43 22.74
CA PHE A 440 13.09 -7.08 22.25
C PHE A 440 12.58 -6.87 20.82
N VAL A 441 12.37 -5.61 20.47
CA VAL A 441 12.19 -5.18 19.09
C VAL A 441 13.19 -4.08 18.75
N MET A 442 13.76 -4.15 17.56
CA MET A 442 14.61 -3.12 16.95
C MET A 442 14.02 -2.81 15.60
N SER A 443 13.64 -1.56 15.36
CA SER A 443 12.95 -1.18 14.13
C SER A 443 13.65 -0.04 13.45
N ARG A 444 14.30 -0.30 12.31
CA ARG A 444 15.18 0.67 11.62
C ARG A 444 16.22 1.24 12.60
N VAL A 445 16.93 0.34 13.28
CA VAL A 445 17.92 0.70 14.32
C VAL A 445 19.29 0.27 13.88
N LEU A 446 19.47 -1.00 13.51
CA LEU A 446 20.78 -1.54 13.17
C LEU A 446 21.31 -0.92 11.88
N HIS A 447 20.43 -0.48 10.99
CA HIS A 447 20.83 0.15 9.74
C HIS A 447 21.54 1.51 9.92
N ASP A 448 21.35 2.19 11.05
CA ASP A 448 22.04 3.46 11.34
C ASP A 448 23.50 3.26 11.76
N TRP A 449 23.89 2.02 12.02
CA TRP A 449 25.19 1.69 12.60
C TRP A 449 26.03 0.83 11.67
N ASN A 450 27.35 0.99 11.77
CA ASN A 450 28.29 0.06 11.14
C ASN A 450 28.25 -1.31 11.83
N ASP A 451 28.98 -2.29 11.29
CA ASP A 451 28.94 -3.67 11.78
C ASP A 451 29.52 -3.85 13.19
N ASP A 452 30.49 -3.04 13.62
CA ASP A 452 31.04 -3.09 14.97
C ASP A 452 30.03 -2.59 16.00
N ASP A 453 29.40 -1.47 15.68
CA ASP A 453 28.41 -0.81 16.53
C ASP A 453 27.09 -1.61 16.59
N ALA A 454 26.61 -2.12 15.45
CA ALA A 454 25.46 -3.01 15.40
C ALA A 454 25.67 -4.28 16.26
N ARG A 455 26.88 -4.87 16.25
CA ARG A 455 27.22 -5.99 17.14
C ARG A 455 27.23 -5.59 18.60
N ARG A 456 27.72 -4.40 18.94
CA ARG A 456 27.70 -3.89 20.32
C ARG A 456 26.27 -3.75 20.82
N ILE A 457 25.37 -3.18 20.01
CA ILE A 457 23.93 -3.02 20.33
C ILE A 457 23.27 -4.40 20.51
N LEU A 458 23.49 -5.33 19.60
CA LEU A 458 22.96 -6.69 19.72
C LEU A 458 23.48 -7.40 20.99
N ARG A 459 24.74 -7.20 21.38
CA ARG A 459 25.26 -7.77 22.64
C ARG A 459 24.56 -7.20 23.87
N GLN A 460 24.20 -5.92 23.87
CA GLN A 460 23.38 -5.36 24.95
C GLN A 460 21.97 -5.96 24.96
N ALA A 461 21.37 -6.20 23.79
CA ALA A 461 20.12 -6.93 23.67
C ALA A 461 20.21 -8.34 24.25
N ARG A 462 21.32 -9.05 23.96
CA ARG A 462 21.56 -10.39 24.49
C ARG A 462 21.72 -10.37 26.01
N ALA A 463 22.40 -9.37 26.57
CA ALA A 463 22.59 -9.22 28.00
C ALA A 463 21.30 -8.81 28.74
N ALA A 464 20.38 -8.12 28.07
CA ALA A 464 19.09 -7.72 28.62
C ALA A 464 18.02 -8.83 28.58
N THR A 465 18.28 -9.93 27.87
CA THR A 465 17.33 -11.04 27.64
C THR A 465 17.86 -12.39 28.14
N SER A 466 16.94 -13.31 28.43
CA SER A 466 17.29 -14.69 28.85
C SER A 466 17.50 -15.59 27.62
N PRO A 467 18.26 -16.70 27.72
CA PRO A 467 18.24 -17.74 26.68
C PRO A 467 16.80 -18.17 26.36
N GLY A 468 16.48 -18.32 25.07
CA GLY A 468 15.13 -18.62 24.59
C GLY A 468 14.21 -17.41 24.42
N SER A 469 14.62 -16.20 24.83
CA SER A 469 13.85 -14.98 24.58
C SER A 469 13.77 -14.65 23.08
N SER A 470 12.58 -14.23 22.64
CA SER A 470 12.31 -13.86 21.26
C SER A 470 12.73 -12.42 20.95
N GLY A 471 13.29 -12.18 19.78
CA GLY A 471 13.59 -10.85 19.25
C GLY A 471 12.99 -10.64 17.87
N VAL A 472 12.71 -9.39 17.53
CA VAL A 472 12.31 -9.00 16.16
C VAL A 472 13.15 -7.82 15.72
N ILE A 473 13.76 -7.95 14.54
CA ILE A 473 14.45 -6.86 13.85
C ILE A 473 13.65 -6.51 12.60
N LEU A 474 13.15 -5.27 12.54
CA LEU A 474 12.40 -4.74 11.40
C LEU A 474 13.34 -3.85 10.58
N GLU A 475 13.86 -4.38 9.47
CA GLU A 475 14.86 -3.69 8.64
C GLU A 475 14.55 -3.88 7.16
N MET A 476 15.04 -2.97 6.31
CA MET A 476 15.00 -3.17 4.87
C MET A 476 16.17 -4.08 4.47
N LEU A 477 15.86 -5.31 4.06
CA LEU A 477 16.89 -6.25 3.62
C LEU A 477 17.27 -6.00 2.16
N LEU A 478 18.57 -5.93 1.89
CA LEU A 478 19.09 -5.90 0.53
C LEU A 478 19.02 -7.32 -0.07
N ASP A 479 18.59 -7.38 -1.33
CA ASP A 479 18.61 -8.58 -2.15
C ASP A 479 19.54 -8.34 -3.35
N ASP A 480 20.54 -9.20 -3.52
CA ASP A 480 21.50 -9.11 -4.64
C ASP A 480 20.87 -9.49 -5.98
N ALA A 481 19.70 -10.13 -5.98
CA ALA A 481 18.91 -10.36 -7.18
C ALA A 481 18.12 -9.11 -7.64
N THR A 482 18.08 -8.03 -6.85
CA THR A 482 17.28 -6.84 -7.17
C THR A 482 18.04 -5.51 -6.98
N PRO A 483 17.69 -4.46 -7.75
CA PRO A 483 18.34 -3.15 -7.62
C PRO A 483 17.76 -2.28 -6.47
N PHE A 484 16.83 -2.79 -5.66
CA PHE A 484 16.11 -1.99 -4.66
C PHE A 484 16.96 -1.69 -3.40
N GLY A 485 16.61 -0.61 -2.70
CA GLY A 485 17.25 -0.20 -1.44
C GLY A 485 18.63 0.45 -1.56
N ARG A 486 19.32 0.34 -2.71
CA ARG A 486 20.72 0.79 -2.86
C ARG A 486 20.93 2.30 -2.73
N VAL A 487 19.94 3.12 -3.10
CA VAL A 487 20.01 4.58 -2.89
C VAL A 487 19.79 4.95 -1.43
N CYS A 488 18.94 4.19 -0.72
CA CYS A 488 18.76 4.34 0.73
C CYS A 488 20.03 3.93 1.50
N ASP A 489 20.73 2.89 1.05
CA ASP A 489 22.01 2.50 1.63
C ASP A 489 23.05 3.64 1.54
N LEU A 490 23.11 4.36 0.42
CA LEU A 490 23.94 5.56 0.31
C LEU A 490 23.48 6.69 1.24
N HIS A 491 22.18 6.81 1.51
CA HIS A 491 21.66 7.77 2.49
C HIS A 491 22.20 7.46 3.89
N LEU A 492 22.13 6.20 4.33
CA LEU A 492 22.67 5.79 5.63
C LEU A 492 24.19 6.05 5.71
N MET A 493 24.93 5.74 4.65
CA MET A 493 26.38 6.00 4.59
C MET A 493 26.73 7.48 4.86
N VAL A 494 25.99 8.42 4.27
CA VAL A 494 26.29 9.86 4.39
C VAL A 494 25.65 10.54 5.59
N VAL A 495 24.60 9.95 6.17
CA VAL A 495 23.86 10.53 7.30
C VAL A 495 24.30 9.95 8.64
N THR A 496 24.37 8.62 8.75
CA THR A 496 24.66 7.94 10.04
C THR A 496 25.97 7.15 10.02
N GLY A 497 26.45 6.80 8.83
CA GLY A 497 27.63 5.95 8.65
C GLY A 497 27.28 4.47 8.77
N GLY A 498 25.99 4.17 8.86
CA GLY A 498 25.42 2.84 8.81
C GLY A 498 25.23 2.33 7.39
N ARG A 499 24.42 1.28 7.26
CA ARG A 499 24.19 0.56 6.02
C ARG A 499 22.94 -0.33 6.09
N GLU A 500 22.30 -0.49 4.95
CA GLU A 500 21.37 -1.60 4.72
C GLU A 500 22.16 -2.89 4.53
N ARG A 501 21.55 -4.02 4.87
CA ARG A 501 22.24 -5.32 4.92
C ARG A 501 21.46 -6.41 4.22
N THR A 502 22.18 -7.37 3.65
CA THR A 502 21.57 -8.62 3.18
C THR A 502 21.21 -9.52 4.36
N LEU A 503 20.36 -10.52 4.12
CA LEU A 503 20.00 -11.50 5.15
C LEU A 503 21.24 -12.23 5.71
N ASP A 504 22.21 -12.57 4.85
CA ASP A 504 23.45 -13.23 5.27
C ASP A 504 24.29 -12.35 6.20
N GLN A 505 24.38 -11.06 5.91
CA GLN A 505 25.08 -10.09 6.75
C GLN A 505 24.40 -9.95 8.12
N ILE A 506 23.08 -9.77 8.15
CA ILE A 506 22.31 -9.76 9.40
C ILE A 506 22.49 -11.08 10.17
N GLY A 507 22.42 -12.22 9.48
CA GLY A 507 22.65 -13.54 10.06
C GLY A 507 24.03 -13.72 10.68
N SER A 508 25.07 -13.09 10.11
CA SER A 508 26.40 -13.08 10.73
C SER A 508 26.43 -12.27 12.03
N LEU A 509 25.89 -11.04 12.00
CA LEU A 509 25.84 -10.17 13.18
C LEU A 509 25.08 -10.83 14.34
N LEU A 510 23.95 -11.48 14.03
CA LEU A 510 23.14 -12.21 15.00
C LEU A 510 23.93 -13.34 15.66
N ARG A 511 24.57 -14.21 14.89
CA ARG A 511 25.36 -15.33 15.44
C ARG A 511 26.49 -14.85 16.33
N GLU A 512 27.21 -13.80 15.91
CA GLU A 512 28.31 -13.21 16.69
C GLU A 512 27.85 -12.54 17.99
N ALA A 513 26.57 -12.14 18.07
CA ALA A 513 25.98 -11.53 19.25
C ALA A 513 25.21 -12.52 20.15
N GLY A 514 25.20 -13.82 19.82
CA GLY A 514 24.51 -14.85 20.61
C GLY A 514 23.04 -15.00 20.26
N PHE A 515 22.63 -14.73 19.02
CA PHE A 515 21.28 -14.97 18.53
C PHE A 515 21.25 -15.98 17.40
N ARG A 516 20.16 -16.73 17.33
CA ARG A 516 19.81 -17.62 16.23
C ARG A 516 18.70 -16.99 15.40
N LEU A 517 18.91 -16.92 14.08
CA LEU A 517 17.86 -16.58 13.14
C LEU A 517 16.80 -17.69 13.15
N VAL A 518 15.54 -17.34 13.38
CA VAL A 518 14.41 -18.28 13.39
C VAL A 518 13.75 -18.31 12.02
N ARG A 519 13.31 -17.15 11.51
CA ARG A 519 12.72 -16.99 10.18
C ARG A 519 12.67 -15.52 9.78
N VAL A 520 12.39 -15.26 8.51
CA VAL A 520 12.14 -13.92 7.97
C VAL A 520 10.72 -13.89 7.42
N GLU A 521 9.94 -12.90 7.84
CA GLU A 521 8.57 -12.68 7.37
C GLU A 521 8.51 -11.38 6.56
N PRO A 522 8.05 -11.42 5.29
CA PRO A 522 7.93 -10.22 4.48
C PRO A 522 6.69 -9.41 4.88
N THR A 523 6.84 -8.11 5.08
CA THR A 523 5.75 -7.23 5.55
C THR A 523 5.10 -6.46 4.40
N ALA A 524 3.93 -5.86 4.64
CA ALA A 524 3.27 -5.02 3.64
C ALA A 524 4.01 -3.69 3.36
N SER A 525 5.00 -3.32 4.17
CA SER A 525 5.82 -2.11 4.02
C SER A 525 7.24 -2.43 3.55
N LEU A 526 8.14 -1.44 3.58
CA LEU A 526 9.52 -1.57 3.09
C LEU A 526 10.39 -2.50 3.97
N VAL A 527 9.99 -2.79 5.20
CA VAL A 527 10.77 -3.62 6.12
C VAL A 527 10.41 -5.10 6.02
N SER A 528 11.36 -5.96 6.34
CA SER A 528 11.13 -7.38 6.61
C SER A 528 11.24 -7.62 8.12
N ALA A 529 10.44 -8.52 8.66
CA ALA A 529 10.55 -8.94 10.05
C ALA A 529 11.48 -10.13 10.20
N VAL A 530 12.66 -9.88 10.76
CA VAL A 530 13.66 -10.91 11.05
C VAL A 530 13.43 -11.39 12.49
N LEU A 531 12.86 -12.58 12.62
CA LEU A 531 12.57 -13.20 13.92
C LEU A 531 13.81 -13.94 14.41
N VAL A 532 14.20 -13.67 15.65
CA VAL A 532 15.43 -14.22 16.25
C VAL A 532 15.15 -14.77 17.64
N GLU A 533 16.03 -15.64 18.12
CA GLU A 533 15.97 -16.23 19.46
C GLU A 533 17.33 -16.11 20.13
N ALA A 534 17.35 -15.73 21.40
CA ALA A 534 18.56 -15.62 22.21
C ALA A 534 19.13 -17.01 22.55
N VAL A 535 20.43 -17.23 22.29
CA VAL A 535 21.14 -18.50 22.50
C VAL A 535 21.93 -18.50 23.78
#